data_AF-A0A3P3DYQ8-F1
#
_entry.id   AF-A0A3P3DYQ8-F1
#
_cell.length_a   1.000
_cell.length_b   1.000
_cell.length_c   1.000
_cell.angle_alpha   90.00
_cell.angle_beta   90.00
_cell.angle_gamma   90.00
#
_symmetry.space_group_name_H-M   'P 1'
#
loop_
_entity.id
_entity.type
_entity.pdbx_description
1 polymer ?
#
loop_
_entity_poly.entity_id
_entity_poly.type
_entity_poly.pdbx_seq_one_letter_code
_entity_poly.pdbx_strand_id
1 'polypeptide(L)'
;GGGTVLDMASLEACRRSGAKFGLSPGFDPAIVDAAKAAGLPFAPGVMTPTDVTLAAAKGLGLVKFFPAAMAGGPTALEGISAPFAHLSMRFIPTGGVSLATIGDWLKLKSVAAVGGTW
;
A
#
# COMPACT_ATOMS: atom_id res chain seq x y z
N GLY A 1 -2.50 5.95 12.56
CA GLY A 1 -3.11 4.88 11.76
C GLY A 1 -2.86 3.55 12.43
N GLY A 2 -3.51 2.47 11.97
CA GLY A 2 -3.18 1.10 12.37
C GLY A 2 -2.44 0.37 11.28
N GLY A 3 -1.44 -0.43 11.66
CA GLY A 3 -0.65 -1.24 10.73
C GLY A 3 -0.85 -2.73 10.99
N THR A 4 -0.39 -3.55 10.06
CA THR A 4 -0.40 -5.02 10.18
C THR A 4 -1.80 -5.57 10.44
N VAL A 5 -2.80 -5.03 9.72
CA VAL A 5 -4.14 -5.63 9.69
C VAL A 5 -4.06 -6.92 8.86
N LEU A 6 -4.37 -8.05 9.48
CA LEU A 6 -4.25 -9.39 8.89
C LEU A 6 -5.58 -10.13 8.82
N ASP A 7 -6.59 -9.64 9.56
CA ASP A 7 -7.89 -10.27 9.70
C ASP A 7 -8.95 -9.24 10.15
N MET A 8 -10.20 -9.67 10.25
CA MET A 8 -11.31 -8.82 10.69
C MET A 8 -11.16 -8.35 12.15
N ALA A 9 -10.52 -9.15 13.00
CA ALA A 9 -10.33 -8.80 14.41
C ALA A 9 -9.36 -7.62 14.55
N SER A 10 -8.24 -7.64 13.82
CA SER A 10 -7.26 -6.56 13.76
C SER A 10 -7.81 -5.32 13.04
N LEU A 11 -8.67 -5.49 12.03
CA LEU A 11 -9.39 -4.35 11.43
C LEU A 11 -10.31 -3.67 12.44
N GLU A 12 -11.09 -4.44 13.19
CA GLU A 12 -12.00 -3.88 14.20
C GLU A 12 -11.23 -3.23 15.36
N ALA A 13 -10.14 -3.84 15.81
CA ALA A 13 -9.24 -3.23 16.80
C ALA A 13 -8.68 -1.88 16.29
N CYS A 14 -8.29 -1.82 15.01
CA CYS A 14 -7.82 -0.60 14.36
C CYS A 14 -8.92 0.49 14.41
N ARG A 15 -10.15 0.17 14.03
CA ARG A 15 -11.29 1.11 14.09
C ARG A 15 -11.57 1.60 15.50
N ARG A 16 -11.65 0.69 16.48
CA ARG A 16 -11.94 1.01 17.88
C ARG A 16 -10.88 1.87 18.54
N SER A 17 -9.62 1.78 18.09
CA SER A 17 -8.55 2.66 18.56
C SER A 17 -8.69 4.12 18.09
N GLY A 18 -9.65 4.41 17.20
CA GLY A 18 -9.81 5.73 16.60
C GLY A 18 -8.83 5.99 15.45
N ALA A 19 -8.26 4.93 14.86
CA ALA A 19 -7.34 5.06 13.73
C ALA A 19 -7.99 5.81 12.57
N LYS A 20 -7.24 6.75 11.98
CA LYS A 20 -7.68 7.55 10.83
C LYS A 20 -7.42 6.89 9.48
N PHE A 21 -6.60 5.84 9.47
CA PHE A 21 -6.28 5.01 8.31
C PHE A 21 -5.70 3.67 8.76
N GLY A 22 -5.77 2.66 7.90
CA GLY A 22 -5.20 1.33 8.11
C GLY A 22 -4.28 0.85 6.99
N LEU A 23 -3.36 -0.05 7.32
CA LEU A 23 -2.51 -0.76 6.35
C LEU A 23 -2.43 -2.25 6.68
N SER A 24 -2.32 -3.07 5.64
CA SER A 24 -1.98 -4.50 5.71
C SER A 24 -0.65 -4.79 4.97
N PRO A 25 0.03 -5.91 5.26
CA PRO A 25 1.20 -6.32 4.49
C PRO A 25 0.84 -6.92 3.12
N GLY A 26 -0.39 -7.40 2.93
CA GLY A 26 -0.87 -7.95 1.65
C GLY A 26 -2.31 -7.53 1.33
N PHE A 27 -2.81 -7.99 0.19
CA PHE A 27 -4.17 -7.70 -0.26
C PHE A 27 -5.12 -8.82 0.14
N ASP A 28 -6.17 -8.46 0.90
CA ASP A 28 -7.31 -9.34 1.18
C ASP A 28 -8.58 -8.58 0.77
N PRO A 29 -9.36 -9.10 -0.21
CA PRO A 29 -10.55 -8.41 -0.69
C PRO A 29 -11.62 -8.24 0.39
N ALA A 30 -11.75 -9.18 1.33
CA ALA A 30 -12.74 -9.09 2.40
C ALA A 30 -12.38 -7.97 3.39
N ILE A 31 -11.10 -7.85 3.75
CA ILE A 31 -10.61 -6.76 4.63
C ILE A 31 -10.78 -5.40 3.93
N VAL A 32 -10.46 -5.31 2.63
CA VAL A 32 -10.63 -4.09 1.85
C VAL A 32 -12.11 -3.66 1.81
N ASP A 33 -13.02 -4.59 1.51
CA ASP A 33 -14.45 -4.31 1.47
C ASP A 33 -14.97 -3.87 2.85
N ALA A 34 -14.55 -4.55 3.92
CA ALA A 34 -14.93 -4.20 5.28
C ALA A 34 -14.39 -2.84 5.71
N ALA A 35 -13.14 -2.51 5.39
CA ALA A 35 -12.55 -1.20 5.68
C ALA A 35 -13.27 -0.08 4.91
N LYS A 36 -13.64 -0.32 3.65
CA LYS A 36 -14.42 0.61 2.82
C LYS A 36 -15.82 0.83 3.40
N ALA A 37 -16.53 -0.24 3.76
CA ALA A 37 -17.86 -0.16 4.39
C ALA A 37 -17.81 0.56 5.74
N ALA A 38 -16.70 0.44 6.46
CA ALA A 38 -16.43 1.13 7.71
C ALA A 38 -16.07 2.62 7.56
N GLY A 39 -15.86 3.11 6.33
CA GLY A 39 -15.36 4.46 6.08
C GLY A 39 -13.92 4.69 6.56
N LEU A 40 -13.13 3.62 6.73
CA LEU A 40 -11.73 3.70 7.14
C LEU A 40 -10.83 3.72 5.89
N PRO A 41 -10.12 4.82 5.60
CA PRO A 41 -9.10 4.84 4.55
C PRO A 41 -8.10 3.70 4.75
N PHE A 42 -7.86 2.89 3.70
CA PHE A 42 -7.08 1.66 3.82
C PHE A 42 -6.17 1.46 2.62
N ALA A 43 -4.88 1.22 2.88
CA ALA A 43 -3.87 0.95 1.85
C ALA A 43 -3.33 -0.47 2.02
N PRO A 44 -3.86 -1.46 1.27
CA PRO A 44 -3.37 -2.83 1.34
C PRO A 44 -1.99 -2.98 0.70
N GLY A 45 -1.27 -4.01 1.12
CA GLY A 45 0.03 -4.37 0.54
C GLY A 45 -0.12 -4.99 -0.85
N VAL A 46 0.73 -4.58 -1.78
CA VAL A 46 0.88 -5.11 -3.13
C VAL A 46 2.37 -5.35 -3.41
N MET A 47 2.67 -6.39 -4.19
CA MET A 47 4.03 -6.68 -4.65
C MET A 47 4.10 -6.92 -6.17
N THR A 48 2.98 -7.27 -6.79
CA THR A 48 2.91 -7.68 -8.21
C THR A 48 1.86 -6.90 -9.00
N PRO A 49 1.93 -6.90 -10.35
CA PRO A 49 0.86 -6.32 -11.19
C PRO A 49 -0.52 -6.96 -10.94
N THR A 50 -0.58 -8.24 -10.57
CA THR A 50 -1.84 -8.91 -10.20
C THR A 50 -2.47 -8.26 -8.98
N ASP A 51 -1.68 -7.98 -7.94
CA ASP A 51 -2.17 -7.32 -6.72
C ASP A 51 -2.68 -5.90 -7.02
N VAL A 52 -1.97 -5.15 -7.89
CA VAL A 52 -2.39 -3.80 -8.31
C VAL A 52 -3.70 -3.86 -9.11
N THR A 53 -3.87 -4.87 -9.96
CA THR A 53 -5.12 -5.11 -10.71
C THR A 53 -6.28 -5.37 -9.76
N LEU A 54 -6.09 -6.21 -8.74
CA LEU A 54 -7.10 -6.49 -7.72
C LEU A 54 -7.46 -5.24 -6.91
N ALA A 55 -6.46 -4.43 -6.53
CA ALA A 55 -6.69 -3.18 -5.83
C ALA A 55 -7.46 -2.16 -6.67
N ALA A 56 -7.09 -2.00 -7.94
CA ALA A 56 -7.79 -1.13 -8.88
C ALA A 56 -9.24 -1.60 -9.09
N ALA A 57 -9.49 -2.91 -9.20
CA ALA A 57 -10.84 -3.47 -9.32
C ALA A 57 -11.73 -3.19 -8.10
N LYS A 58 -11.14 -2.99 -6.91
CA LYS A 58 -11.85 -2.53 -5.69
C LYS A 58 -12.02 -1.00 -5.61
N GLY A 59 -11.51 -0.27 -6.60
CA GLY A 59 -11.55 1.19 -6.67
C GLY A 59 -10.56 1.88 -5.72
N LEU A 60 -9.48 1.19 -5.34
CA LEU A 60 -8.41 1.80 -4.55
C LEU A 60 -7.50 2.62 -5.46
N GLY A 61 -7.17 3.85 -5.05
CA GLY A 61 -6.19 4.70 -5.74
C GLY A 61 -4.82 4.77 -5.05
N LEU A 62 -4.68 4.16 -3.87
CA LEU A 62 -3.47 4.19 -3.05
C LEU A 62 -3.22 2.81 -2.44
N VAL A 63 -2.04 2.26 -2.66
CA VAL A 63 -1.62 0.95 -2.16
C VAL A 63 -0.23 1.00 -1.54
N LYS A 64 0.08 0.06 -0.67
CA LYS A 64 1.40 -0.09 -0.05
C LYS A 64 2.26 -1.03 -0.90
N PHE A 65 3.40 -0.58 -1.43
CA PHE A 65 4.33 -1.49 -2.11
C PHE A 65 5.23 -2.15 -1.07
N PHE A 66 5.09 -3.46 -0.85
CA PHE A 66 5.71 -4.16 0.28
C PHE A 66 6.03 -5.63 -0.04
N PRO A 67 7.19 -6.16 0.41
CA PRO A 67 8.33 -5.45 1.01
C PRO A 67 9.21 -4.79 -0.06
N ALA A 68 9.27 -3.46 -0.06
CA ALA A 68 9.74 -2.64 -1.19
C ALA A 68 11.17 -2.96 -1.68
N ALA A 69 12.13 -3.12 -0.77
CA ALA A 69 13.52 -3.43 -1.15
C ALA A 69 13.64 -4.83 -1.75
N MET A 70 12.99 -5.83 -1.15
CA MET A 70 13.02 -7.21 -1.64
C MET A 70 12.19 -7.41 -2.92
N ALA A 71 11.19 -6.55 -3.15
CA ALA A 71 10.38 -6.54 -4.36
C ALA A 71 11.09 -5.92 -5.57
N GLY A 72 12.38 -5.60 -5.48
CA GLY A 72 13.19 -5.07 -6.58
C GLY A 72 13.31 -3.54 -6.60
N GLY A 73 12.92 -2.85 -5.52
CA GLY A 73 13.24 -1.44 -5.32
C GLY A 73 12.49 -0.48 -6.26
N PRO A 74 13.01 0.76 -6.42
CA PRO A 74 12.40 1.79 -7.27
C PRO A 74 12.22 1.33 -8.71
N THR A 75 13.19 0.61 -9.28
CA THR A 75 13.14 0.11 -10.67
C THR A 75 11.98 -0.86 -10.87
N ALA A 76 11.76 -1.79 -9.93
CA ALA A 76 10.63 -2.70 -10.02
C ALA A 76 9.30 -1.95 -9.90
N LEU A 77 9.20 -0.99 -8.97
CA LEU A 77 7.98 -0.20 -8.82
C LEU A 77 7.68 0.66 -10.06
N GLU A 78 8.71 1.22 -10.70
CA GLU A 78 8.54 1.96 -11.96
C GLU A 78 7.93 1.06 -13.05
N GLY A 79 8.48 -0.14 -13.24
CA GLY A 79 7.94 -1.12 -14.19
C GLY A 79 6.53 -1.61 -13.84
N ILE A 80 6.27 -1.89 -12.56
CA ILE A 80 4.95 -2.33 -12.09
C ILE A 80 3.90 -1.23 -12.23
N SER A 81 4.24 0.03 -11.94
CA SER A 81 3.27 1.12 -11.92
C SER A 81 2.95 1.68 -13.31
N ALA A 82 3.85 1.53 -14.29
CA ALA A 82 3.69 2.10 -15.62
C ALA A 82 2.36 1.71 -16.33
N PRO A 83 1.91 0.44 -16.35
CA PRO A 83 0.63 0.06 -16.98
C PRO A 83 -0.61 0.68 -16.32
N PHE A 84 -0.51 1.05 -15.04
CA PHE A 84 -1.62 1.58 -14.24
C PHE A 84 -1.62 3.12 -14.15
N ALA A 85 -0.71 3.80 -14.85
CA ALA A 85 -0.57 5.26 -14.79
C ALA A 85 -1.87 6.00 -15.17
N HIS A 86 -2.62 5.47 -16.14
CA HIS A 86 -3.91 6.03 -16.58
C HIS A 86 -5.01 5.98 -15.50
N LEU A 87 -4.84 5.12 -14.49
CA LEU A 87 -5.74 5.01 -13.33
C LEU A 87 -5.33 5.93 -12.17
N SER A 88 -4.25 6.71 -12.33
CA SER A 88 -3.68 7.55 -11.27
C SER A 88 -3.34 6.77 -9.99
N MET A 89 -2.96 5.49 -10.11
CA MET A 89 -2.55 4.67 -8.98
C MET A 89 -1.31 5.24 -8.29
N ARG A 90 -1.38 5.33 -6.96
CA ARG A 90 -0.28 5.81 -6.12
C ARG A 90 0.20 4.74 -5.16
N PHE A 91 1.47 4.81 -4.78
CA PHE A 91 2.16 3.77 -4.02
C PHE A 91 2.86 4.35 -2.79
N ILE A 92 2.89 3.55 -1.72
CA ILE A 92 3.67 3.80 -0.50
C ILE A 92 4.71 2.68 -0.37
N PRO A 93 5.94 2.85 -0.89
CA PRO A 93 7.02 1.88 -0.69
C PRO A 93 7.32 1.74 0.80
N THR A 94 7.29 0.52 1.31
CA THR A 94 7.55 0.20 2.72
C THR A 94 8.34 -1.10 2.84
N GLY A 95 9.28 -1.16 3.78
CA GLY A 95 10.11 -2.33 4.05
C GLY A 95 11.44 -2.28 3.30
N GLY A 96 12.53 -2.13 4.06
CA GLY A 96 13.91 -2.09 3.55
C GLY A 96 14.30 -0.81 2.82
N VAL A 97 13.49 0.24 2.87
CA VAL A 97 13.91 1.58 2.42
C VAL A 97 14.78 2.21 3.53
N SER A 98 15.52 3.28 3.23
CA SER A 98 16.48 3.91 4.13
C SER A 98 16.64 5.40 3.80
N LEU A 99 17.25 6.18 4.70
CA LEU A 99 17.60 7.58 4.40
C LEU A 99 18.49 7.71 3.15
N ALA A 100 19.33 6.73 2.87
CA ALA A 100 20.18 6.70 1.68
C ALA A 100 19.39 6.43 0.38
N THR A 101 18.26 5.71 0.46
CA THR A 101 17.48 5.29 -0.73
C THR A 101 16.19 6.07 -0.91
N ILE A 102 15.74 6.84 0.08
CA ILE A 102 14.46 7.57 0.04
C ILE A 102 14.35 8.52 -1.17
N GLY A 103 15.46 9.14 -1.56
CA GLY A 103 15.51 10.03 -2.71
C GLY A 103 15.15 9.35 -4.03
N ASP A 104 15.50 8.07 -4.20
CA ASP A 104 15.20 7.34 -5.44
C ASP A 104 13.72 6.96 -5.52
N TRP A 105 13.08 6.67 -4.40
CA TRP A 105 11.64 6.45 -4.34
C TRP A 105 10.86 7.73 -4.65
N LEU A 106 11.26 8.87 -4.06
CA LEU A 106 10.55 10.14 -4.18
C LEU A 106 10.65 10.77 -5.58
N LYS A 107 11.59 10.32 -6.42
CA LYS A 107 11.66 10.70 -7.85
C LYS A 107 10.51 10.12 -8.67
N LEU A 108 9.93 8.99 -8.24
CA LEU A 108 8.85 8.32 -8.96
C LEU A 108 7.53 9.07 -8.75
N LYS A 109 6.91 9.55 -9.82
CA LYS A 109 5.60 10.26 -9.75
C LYS A 109 4.48 9.40 -9.16
N SER A 110 4.58 8.08 -9.32
CA SER A 110 3.63 7.11 -8.76
C SER A 110 3.77 6.98 -7.23
N VAL A 111 4.86 7.42 -6.62
CA VAL A 111 5.04 7.40 -5.16
C VAL A 111 4.32 8.57 -4.50
N ALA A 112 3.54 8.28 -3.46
CA ALA A 112 2.79 9.28 -2.68
C ALA A 112 3.53 9.66 -1.38
N ALA A 113 4.12 8.66 -0.74
CA ALA A 113 4.88 8.74 0.49
C ALA A 113 5.78 7.50 0.60
N VAL A 114 6.70 7.48 1.54
CA VAL A 114 7.59 6.34 1.81
C VAL A 114 7.47 5.97 3.29
N GLY A 115 7.30 4.69 3.61
CA GLY A 115 7.01 4.22 4.97
C GLY A 115 8.16 3.43 5.57
N GLY A 116 8.66 3.84 6.75
CA GLY A 116 9.89 3.28 7.29
C GLY A 116 10.07 3.15 8.78
N THR A 117 11.07 2.31 9.11
CA THR A 117 11.56 2.00 10.46
C THR A 117 13.04 2.36 10.62
N TRP A 118 13.65 2.86 9.55
CA TRP A 118 15.07 3.20 9.38
C TRP A 118 15.41 4.58 9.93
#